data_AF-A0A3P3W598-F1
#
_entry.id   AF-A0A3P3W598-F1
#
_cell.length_a   1.000
_cell.length_b   1.000
_cell.length_c   1.000
_cell.angle_alpha   90.00
_cell.angle_beta   90.00
_cell.angle_gamma   90.00
#
_symmetry.space_group_name_H-M   'P 1'
#
loop_
_entity.id
_entity.type
_entity.pdbx_description
1 polymer ?
#
loop_
_entity_poly.entity_id
_entity_poly.type
_entity_poly.pdbx_seq_one_letter_code
_entity_poly.pdbx_strand_id
1 'polypeptide(L)'
;MKNVLLILPVLFCVSCTTEEPTQQYTTAIRNTSDKPLKILILGNGENRNTPVYDTLVNTTLNAGDVILKSSYKTPSFAGFHNGIYSIDIYYTKISFLDNNKGYICEKDSLNNLCFHNKVSLTEAYYEHDFTFENGIYYYDITQKDYENAHVLP
;
A
#
# COMPACT_ATOMS: atom_id res chain seq x y z
N MET A 1 -7.82 -27.60 69.97
CA MET A 1 -8.38 -26.57 69.07
C MET A 1 -7.51 -26.54 67.83
N LYS A 2 -8.04 -26.95 66.66
CA LYS A 2 -7.28 -27.04 65.40
C LYS A 2 -7.26 -25.65 64.74
N ASN A 3 -6.09 -25.02 64.70
CA ASN A 3 -5.86 -23.82 63.90
C ASN A 3 -5.73 -24.24 62.43
N VAL A 4 -6.74 -23.93 61.63
CA VAL A 4 -6.70 -24.11 60.17
C VAL A 4 -6.03 -22.88 59.58
N LEU A 5 -4.81 -23.06 59.09
CA LEU A 5 -4.04 -22.06 58.36
C LEU A 5 -4.59 -22.00 56.93
N LEU A 6 -5.28 -20.92 56.57
CA LEU A 6 -5.80 -20.68 55.23
C LEU A 6 -4.75 -19.88 54.44
N ILE A 7 -3.85 -20.60 53.76
CA ILE A 7 -2.96 -20.00 52.75
C ILE A 7 -3.73 -20.04 51.44
N LEU A 8 -4.13 -18.87 50.94
CA LEU A 8 -4.76 -18.69 49.65
C LEU A 8 -3.64 -18.43 48.62
N PRO A 9 -3.36 -19.34 47.65
CA PRO A 9 -2.53 -19.01 46.51
C PRO A 9 -3.46 -18.63 45.36
N VAL A 10 -3.87 -17.35 45.28
CA VAL A 10 -4.51 -16.87 44.05
C VAL A 10 -3.38 -16.50 43.11
N LEU A 11 -3.22 -17.39 42.12
CA LEU A 11 -2.35 -17.24 40.97
C LEU A 11 -2.39 -15.80 40.45
N PHE A 12 -1.22 -15.17 40.42
CA PHE A 12 -0.94 -14.11 39.45
C PHE A 12 -1.06 -14.73 38.05
N CYS A 13 -2.25 -14.67 37.45
CA CYS A 13 -2.38 -14.74 36.01
C CYS A 13 -1.72 -13.47 35.46
N VAL A 14 -0.40 -13.53 35.29
CA VAL A 14 0.32 -12.64 34.40
C VAL A 14 -0.30 -12.88 33.04
N SER A 15 -1.21 -12.00 32.61
CA SER A 15 -1.66 -11.97 31.23
C SER A 15 -0.41 -11.72 30.38
N CYS A 16 0.19 -12.80 29.91
CA CYS A 16 1.19 -12.75 28.86
C CYS A 16 0.39 -12.35 27.62
N THR A 17 0.32 -11.06 27.34
CA THR A 17 -0.09 -10.59 26.01
C THR A 17 1.01 -11.04 25.07
N THR A 18 0.88 -12.25 24.51
CA THR A 18 1.77 -12.69 23.44
C THR A 18 1.56 -11.72 22.29
N GLU A 19 2.57 -10.89 22.03
CA GLU A 19 2.61 -10.05 20.83
C GLU A 19 2.35 -10.94 19.62
N GLU A 20 1.43 -10.52 18.75
CA GLU A 20 1.15 -11.28 17.54
C GLU A 20 2.44 -11.38 16.71
N PRO A 21 2.74 -12.58 16.15
CA PRO A 21 3.94 -12.78 15.37
C PRO A 21 3.90 -11.84 14.16
N THR A 22 4.90 -10.98 14.06
CA THR A 22 5.04 -10.03 12.96
C THR A 22 5.68 -10.69 11.74
N GLN A 23 5.10 -10.47 10.57
CA GLN A 23 5.57 -10.94 9.27
C GLN A 23 6.19 -9.79 8.49
N GLN A 24 7.18 -10.09 7.64
CA GLN A 24 7.77 -9.09 6.75
C GLN A 24 7.08 -9.14 5.39
N TYR A 25 6.63 -7.98 4.92
CA TYR A 25 6.01 -7.81 3.62
C TYR A 25 6.83 -6.84 2.78
N THR A 26 6.84 -7.06 1.47
CA THR A 26 7.45 -6.14 0.50
C THR A 26 6.43 -5.83 -0.58
N THR A 27 6.14 -4.55 -0.79
CA THR A 27 5.24 -4.06 -1.85
C THR A 27 6.03 -3.26 -2.87
N ALA A 28 5.54 -3.23 -4.11
CA ALA A 28 6.10 -2.39 -5.17
C ALA A 28 5.05 -2.06 -6.24
N ILE A 29 5.29 -1.02 -7.03
CA ILE A 29 4.48 -0.70 -8.21
C ILE A 29 5.28 -1.10 -9.45
N ARG A 30 4.65 -1.79 -10.39
CA ARG A 30 5.31 -2.29 -11.61
C ARG A 30 4.51 -1.93 -12.84
N ASN A 31 5.18 -1.47 -13.89
CA ASN A 31 4.54 -1.32 -15.21
C ASN A 31 4.66 -2.65 -15.97
N THR A 32 3.54 -3.33 -16.18
CA THR A 32 3.46 -4.56 -17.00
C THR A 32 2.80 -4.32 -18.35
N SER A 33 2.37 -3.09 -18.64
CA SER A 33 1.94 -2.69 -19.99
C SER A 33 3.12 -2.64 -20.95
N ASP A 34 2.84 -2.72 -22.26
CA ASP A 34 3.83 -2.55 -23.31
C ASP A 34 4.17 -1.06 -23.58
N LYS A 35 3.49 -0.13 -22.90
CA LYS A 35 3.63 1.31 -23.08
C LYS A 35 4.41 1.96 -21.94
N PRO A 36 5.30 2.91 -22.24
CA PRO A 36 5.91 3.73 -21.20
C PRO A 36 4.87 4.69 -20.61
N LEU A 37 4.98 4.94 -19.32
CA LEU A 37 4.07 5.82 -18.58
C LEU A 37 4.85 6.75 -17.65
N LYS A 38 4.39 7.99 -17.52
CA LYS A 38 4.83 8.89 -16.46
C LYS A 38 3.96 8.69 -15.23
N ILE A 39 4.57 8.59 -14.06
CA ILE A 39 3.88 8.46 -12.79
C ILE A 39 4.36 9.52 -11.80
N LEU A 40 3.40 10.20 -11.18
CA LEU A 40 3.57 11.11 -10.06
C LEU A 40 2.80 10.52 -8.87
N ILE A 41 3.48 10.32 -7.74
CA ILE A 41 2.87 9.85 -6.50
C ILE A 41 3.15 10.90 -5.43
N LEU A 42 2.08 11.41 -4.81
CA LEU A 42 2.15 12.24 -3.62
C LEU A 42 1.62 11.46 -2.43
N GLY A 43 2.28 11.59 -1.30
CA GLY A 43 1.93 10.85 -0.11
C GLY A 43 2.84 11.21 1.04
N ASN A 44 2.72 10.45 2.13
CA ASN A 44 3.58 10.60 3.28
C ASN A 44 4.60 9.45 3.34
N GLY A 45 5.88 9.79 3.28
CA GLY A 45 6.99 8.83 3.39
C GLY A 45 7.57 8.72 4.80
N GLU A 46 7.19 9.62 5.72
CA GLU A 46 7.69 9.67 7.09
C GLU A 46 6.51 9.64 8.08
N ASN A 47 6.68 8.95 9.22
CA ASN A 47 5.66 8.93 10.27
C ASN A 47 5.57 10.30 10.95
N ARG A 48 4.82 11.21 10.33
CA ARG A 48 4.59 12.59 10.77
C ARG A 48 3.16 12.70 11.30
N ASN A 49 3.01 13.48 12.38
CA ASN A 49 1.70 13.73 13.02
C ASN A 49 0.73 14.53 12.15
N THR A 50 1.17 15.10 11.03
CA THR A 50 0.36 15.87 10.07
C THR A 50 0.57 15.34 8.66
N PRO A 51 -0.49 15.04 7.89
CA PRO A 51 -0.37 14.64 6.49
C PRO A 51 0.35 15.71 5.67
N VAL A 52 1.38 15.30 4.93
CA VAL A 52 2.08 16.16 3.95
C VAL A 52 2.02 15.45 2.60
N TYR A 53 1.71 16.19 1.53
CA TYR A 53 1.70 15.69 0.15
C TYR A 53 3.11 15.74 -0.44
N ASP A 54 4.06 15.01 0.18
CA ASP A 54 5.43 14.95 -0.32
C ASP A 54 5.45 14.23 -1.67
N THR A 55 6.32 14.67 -2.58
CA THR A 55 6.54 13.95 -3.85
C THR A 55 7.35 12.71 -3.58
N LEU A 56 6.70 11.55 -3.53
CA LEU A 56 7.34 10.25 -3.31
C LEU A 56 7.98 9.73 -4.60
N VAL A 57 7.32 9.95 -5.74
CA VAL A 57 7.79 9.52 -7.06
C VAL A 57 7.37 10.56 -8.09
N ASN A 58 8.28 10.91 -9.01
CA ASN A 58 7.97 11.63 -10.22
C ASN A 58 8.92 11.17 -11.33
N THR A 59 8.53 10.11 -12.04
CA THR A 59 9.42 9.43 -13.01
C THR A 59 8.66 8.85 -14.19
N THR A 60 9.40 8.35 -15.17
CA THR A 60 8.88 7.52 -16.26
C THR A 60 9.17 6.04 -15.97
N LEU A 61 8.21 5.17 -16.22
CA LEU A 61 8.33 3.72 -16.16
C LEU A 61 8.19 3.14 -17.57
N ASN A 62 9.20 2.43 -18.03
CA ASN A 62 9.11 1.56 -19.20
C ASN A 62 8.47 0.21 -18.82
N ALA A 63 8.19 -0.62 -19.82
CA ALA A 63 7.70 -1.97 -19.59
C ALA A 63 8.68 -2.78 -18.73
N GLY A 64 8.17 -3.38 -17.66
CA GLY A 64 8.94 -4.14 -16.67
C GLY A 64 9.56 -3.32 -15.55
N ASP A 65 9.55 -1.98 -15.63
CA ASP A 65 10.13 -1.14 -14.58
C ASP A 65 9.32 -1.24 -13.29
N VAL A 66 10.05 -1.22 -12.16
CA VAL A 66 9.52 -1.33 -10.81
C VAL A 66 9.95 -0.12 -9.99
N ILE A 67 9.03 0.47 -9.24
CA ILE A 67 9.27 1.60 -8.33
C ILE A 67 8.59 1.39 -6.98
N LEU A 68 8.89 2.31 -6.05
CA LEU A 68 8.28 2.37 -4.73
C LEU A 68 8.34 1.02 -4.00
N LYS A 69 9.44 0.28 -4.19
CA LYS A 69 9.67 -0.98 -3.51
C LYS A 69 9.96 -0.71 -2.05
N SER A 70 9.01 -1.03 -1.18
CA SER A 70 9.10 -0.77 0.26
C SER A 70 8.84 -2.05 1.04
N SER A 71 9.47 -2.19 2.20
CA SER A 71 9.25 -3.33 3.10
C SER A 71 8.84 -2.85 4.47
N TYR A 72 7.88 -3.54 5.07
CA TYR A 72 7.38 -3.27 6.41
C TYR A 72 7.15 -4.58 7.16
N LYS A 73 7.04 -4.48 8.48
CA LYS A 73 6.89 -5.64 9.36
C LYS A 73 5.69 -5.45 10.29
N THR A 74 4.65 -6.25 10.09
CA THR A 74 3.37 -6.16 10.82
C THR A 74 2.72 -7.52 10.99
N PRO A 75 1.75 -7.68 11.90
CA PRO A 75 1.01 -8.95 12.05
C PRO A 75 0.16 -9.31 10.82
N SER A 76 -0.29 -8.30 10.08
CA SER A 76 -1.12 -8.45 8.88
C SER A 76 -0.60 -7.60 7.72
N PHE A 77 -0.91 -8.03 6.49
CA PHE A 77 -0.65 -7.27 5.28
C PHE A 77 -1.41 -5.94 5.30
N ALA A 78 -0.75 -4.86 4.86
CA ALA A 78 -1.27 -3.50 4.93
C ALA A 78 -1.08 -2.72 3.61
N GLY A 79 -0.74 -3.40 2.51
CA GLY A 79 -0.56 -2.79 1.19
C GLY A 79 0.33 -1.55 1.19
N PHE A 80 -0.17 -0.45 0.62
CA PHE A 80 0.44 0.88 0.67
C PHE A 80 -0.19 1.79 1.74
N HIS A 81 -0.69 1.21 2.83
CA HIS A 81 -1.32 1.97 3.90
C HIS A 81 -0.99 1.41 5.28
N ASN A 82 -0.06 2.08 5.94
CA ASN A 82 0.31 1.74 7.29
C ASN A 82 1.08 2.91 7.86
N GLY A 83 0.43 4.05 8.08
CA GLY A 83 1.04 5.32 8.51
C GLY A 83 2.00 5.28 9.72
N ILE A 84 2.22 4.12 10.35
CA ILE A 84 3.30 3.90 11.35
C ILE A 84 4.53 3.18 10.74
N TYR A 85 4.35 2.28 9.77
CA TYR A 85 5.38 1.38 9.23
C TYR A 85 5.52 1.37 7.70
N SER A 86 4.66 2.05 6.95
CA SER A 86 4.70 2.14 5.48
C SER A 86 4.43 3.55 4.97
N ILE A 87 4.61 3.68 3.66
CA ILE A 87 4.19 4.83 2.87
C ILE A 87 2.66 4.90 2.90
N ASP A 88 2.11 6.11 2.99
CA ASP A 88 0.69 6.40 2.75
C ASP A 88 0.57 7.19 1.45
N ILE A 89 -0.11 6.63 0.43
CA ILE A 89 -0.31 7.31 -0.86
C ILE A 89 -1.62 8.11 -0.82
N TYR A 90 -1.54 9.43 -1.07
CA TYR A 90 -2.72 10.31 -1.09
C TYR A 90 -3.15 10.68 -2.51
N TYR A 91 -2.21 10.76 -3.44
CA TYR A 91 -2.47 11.12 -4.82
C TYR A 91 -1.57 10.34 -5.76
N THR A 92 -2.12 9.88 -6.88
CA THR A 92 -1.36 9.31 -7.97
C THR A 92 -1.89 9.84 -9.30
N LYS A 93 -0.99 10.35 -10.14
CA LYS A 93 -1.26 10.65 -11.55
C LYS A 93 -0.40 9.75 -12.44
N ILE A 94 -1.05 8.98 -13.28
CA ILE A 94 -0.42 8.15 -14.32
C ILE A 94 -0.81 8.74 -15.66
N SER A 95 0.15 8.97 -16.56
CA SER A 95 -0.07 9.38 -17.93
C SER A 95 0.73 8.48 -18.85
N PHE A 96 0.06 7.75 -19.73
CA PHE A 96 0.74 7.02 -20.79
C PHE A 96 1.37 8.05 -21.75
N LEU A 97 2.56 7.77 -22.29
CA LEU A 97 3.31 8.79 -23.03
C LEU A 97 2.95 8.86 -24.52
N ASP A 98 2.31 7.82 -25.04
CA ASP A 98 1.90 7.70 -26.43
C ASP A 98 0.50 8.26 -26.70
N ASN A 99 -0.23 8.64 -25.65
CA ASN A 99 -1.54 9.27 -25.75
C ASN A 99 -1.78 10.22 -24.56
N ASN A 100 -2.81 11.07 -24.64
CA ASN A 100 -3.21 11.91 -23.51
C ASN A 100 -4.09 11.14 -22.52
N LYS A 101 -3.88 9.83 -22.36
CA LYS A 101 -4.69 9.01 -21.47
C LYS A 101 -3.95 8.62 -20.20
N GLY A 102 -4.71 8.33 -19.17
CA GLY A 102 -4.19 7.81 -17.92
C GLY A 102 -5.20 7.83 -16.80
N TYR A 103 -4.69 8.05 -15.59
CA TYR A 103 -5.46 7.98 -14.35
C TYR A 103 -5.06 9.10 -13.40
N ILE A 104 -6.06 9.60 -12.68
CA ILE A 104 -5.87 10.48 -11.53
C ILE A 104 -6.61 9.85 -10.37
N CYS A 105 -5.86 9.35 -9.40
CA CYS A 105 -6.38 8.74 -8.19
C CYS A 105 -6.04 9.65 -7.01
N GLU A 106 -7.04 10.06 -6.26
CA GLU A 106 -6.90 10.93 -5.10
C GLU A 106 -7.71 10.30 -3.97
N LYS A 107 -7.09 10.21 -2.79
CA LYS A 107 -7.75 9.68 -1.60
C LYS A 107 -8.94 10.56 -1.26
N ASP A 108 -10.07 9.94 -0.90
CA ASP A 108 -11.32 10.61 -0.54
C ASP A 108 -11.96 11.47 -1.66
N SER A 109 -11.51 11.33 -2.91
CA SER A 109 -12.02 12.07 -4.07
C SER A 109 -13.07 11.26 -4.81
N LEU A 110 -14.21 11.88 -5.14
CA LEU A 110 -15.27 11.27 -5.96
C LEU A 110 -15.02 11.39 -7.47
N ASN A 111 -13.77 11.64 -7.89
CA ASN A 111 -13.46 11.77 -9.30
C ASN A 111 -13.56 10.40 -10.00
N ASN A 112 -14.14 10.37 -11.20
CA ASN A 112 -14.27 9.13 -12.00
C ASN A 112 -13.03 8.85 -12.86
N LEU A 113 -11.88 9.46 -12.55
CA LEU A 113 -10.65 9.39 -13.34
C LEU A 113 -9.64 8.38 -12.79
N CYS A 114 -9.94 7.70 -11.69
CA CYS A 114 -9.13 6.58 -11.21
C CYS A 114 -9.50 5.27 -11.95
N PHE A 115 -8.80 4.18 -11.61
CA PHE A 115 -9.05 2.86 -12.20
C PHE A 115 -10.50 2.42 -12.01
N HIS A 116 -11.14 1.90 -13.06
CA HIS A 116 -12.51 1.38 -12.99
C HIS A 116 -12.58 -0.13 -12.72
N ASN A 117 -11.51 -0.83 -13.05
CA ASN A 117 -11.44 -2.29 -13.10
C ASN A 117 -10.61 -2.89 -11.96
N LYS A 118 -10.07 -2.06 -11.06
CA LYS A 118 -9.29 -2.47 -9.88
C LYS A 118 -9.30 -1.38 -8.82
N VAL A 119 -8.91 -1.72 -7.60
CA VAL A 119 -8.82 -0.78 -6.49
C VAL A 119 -7.84 0.36 -6.81
N SER A 120 -8.09 1.55 -6.30
CA SER A 120 -7.17 2.68 -6.40
C SER A 120 -5.82 2.38 -5.73
N LEU A 121 -4.72 2.92 -6.25
CA LEU A 121 -3.40 2.90 -5.58
C LEU A 121 -3.45 3.53 -4.18
N THR A 122 -4.32 4.51 -3.96
CA THR A 122 -4.55 5.17 -2.67
C THR A 122 -5.31 4.30 -1.67
N GLU A 123 -5.86 3.17 -2.14
CA GLU A 123 -6.75 2.27 -1.37
C GLU A 123 -6.34 0.80 -1.46
N ALA A 124 -5.17 0.50 -2.04
CA ALA A 124 -4.66 -0.86 -2.16
C ALA A 124 -4.11 -1.35 -0.82
N TYR A 125 -4.97 -2.02 -0.03
CA TYR A 125 -4.71 -2.38 1.36
C TYR A 125 -4.56 -3.89 1.57
N TYR A 126 -5.19 -4.69 0.71
CA TYR A 126 -5.35 -6.12 0.93
C TYR A 126 -4.53 -6.93 -0.06
N GLU A 127 -4.10 -8.13 0.33
CA GLU A 127 -3.23 -8.97 -0.53
C GLU A 127 -3.82 -9.23 -1.92
N HIS A 128 -5.15 -9.35 -2.02
CA HIS A 128 -5.84 -9.62 -3.28
C HIS A 128 -5.81 -8.44 -4.27
N ASP A 129 -5.39 -7.25 -3.83
CA ASP A 129 -5.18 -6.08 -4.68
C ASP A 129 -3.84 -6.16 -5.44
N PHE A 130 -3.00 -7.15 -5.14
CA PHE A 130 -1.62 -7.28 -5.62
C PHE A 130 -1.38 -8.64 -6.28
N THR A 131 -0.45 -8.66 -7.24
CA THR A 131 0.16 -9.90 -7.75
C THR A 131 1.33 -10.28 -6.86
N PHE A 132 1.33 -11.50 -6.29
CA PHE A 132 2.48 -11.98 -5.50
C PHE A 132 3.47 -12.77 -6.37
N GLU A 133 4.71 -12.30 -6.45
CA GLU A 133 5.78 -12.95 -7.22
C GLU A 133 7.13 -12.75 -6.53
N ASN A 134 7.92 -13.82 -6.37
CA ASN A 134 9.28 -13.77 -5.81
C ASN A 134 9.38 -13.04 -4.45
N GLY A 135 8.37 -13.21 -3.59
CA GLY A 135 8.35 -12.59 -2.25
C GLY A 135 7.91 -11.12 -2.24
N ILE A 136 7.40 -10.60 -3.35
CA ILE A 136 6.98 -9.19 -3.50
C ILE A 136 5.53 -9.14 -3.95
N TYR A 137 4.75 -8.28 -3.30
CA TYR A 137 3.39 -7.94 -3.69
C TYR A 137 3.42 -6.75 -4.65
N TYR A 138 3.19 -7.02 -5.93
CA TYR A 138 3.20 -6.02 -6.99
C TYR A 138 1.82 -5.45 -7.24
N TYR A 139 1.71 -4.12 -7.19
CA TYR A 139 0.60 -3.42 -7.80
C TYR A 139 0.95 -3.17 -9.26
N ASP A 140 0.37 -3.98 -10.14
CA ASP A 140 0.67 -3.95 -11.56
C ASP A 140 -0.17 -2.89 -12.29
N ILE A 141 0.49 -2.01 -13.05
CA ILE A 141 -0.15 -1.17 -14.07
C ILE A 141 -0.06 -1.94 -15.39
N THR A 142 -1.18 -2.52 -15.82
CA THR A 142 -1.26 -3.54 -16.86
C THR A 142 -1.61 -2.97 -18.24
N GLN A 143 -1.48 -3.80 -19.28
CA GLN A 143 -1.96 -3.46 -20.62
C GLN A 143 -3.47 -3.14 -20.65
N LYS A 144 -4.26 -3.89 -19.85
CA LYS A 144 -5.70 -3.63 -19.74
C LYS A 144 -5.96 -2.26 -19.14
N ASP A 145 -5.12 -1.79 -18.22
CA ASP A 145 -5.24 -0.43 -17.67
C ASP A 145 -4.88 0.61 -18.75
N TYR A 146 -3.87 0.37 -19.58
CA TYR A 146 -3.59 1.23 -20.73
C TYR A 146 -4.81 1.36 -21.68
N GLU A 147 -5.45 0.24 -22.01
CA GLU A 147 -6.58 0.20 -22.93
C GLU A 147 -7.84 0.91 -22.38
N ASN A 148 -8.03 0.84 -21.06
CA ASN A 148 -9.19 1.42 -20.35
C ASN A 148 -8.90 2.80 -19.75
N ALA A 149 -7.76 3.42 -20.10
CA ALA A 149 -7.36 4.71 -19.56
C ALA A 149 -8.26 5.87 -20.01
N HIS A 150 -8.46 6.85 -19.13
CA HIS A 150 -9.25 8.05 -19.38
C HIS A 150 -8.49 9.04 -20.22
N VAL A 151 -9.18 9.80 -21.07
CA VAL A 151 -8.60 11.04 -21.59
C VAL A 151 -8.42 12.01 -20.42
N LEU A 152 -7.19 12.43 -20.17
CA LEU A 152 -6.86 13.34 -19.08
C LEU A 152 -7.10 14.81 -19.49
N PRO A 153 -7.51 15.67 -18.54
CA PRO A 153 -7.60 17.12 -18.74
C PRO A 153 -6.22 17.79 -18.86
#